data_AF-A0A955PFT1-F1
#
_entry.id   AF-A0A955PFT1-F1
#
_cell.length_a   1.000
_cell.length_b   1.000
_cell.length_c   1.000
_cell.angle_alpha   90.00
_cell.angle_beta   90.00
_cell.angle_gamma   90.00
#
_symmetry.space_group_name_H-M   'P 1'
#
loop_
_entity.id
_entity.type
_entity.pdbx_description
1 polymer ?
#
loop_
_entity_poly.entity_id
_entity_poly.type
_entity_poly.pdbx_seq_one_letter_code
_entity_poly.pdbx_strand_id
1 'polypeptide(L)'
;VPVQVEVVLGDLDPEDVTVEVYHGRLNSVGEMVNGKVLDLAFTRKLANGHSLFEGSIQCQVSGRFGFAARVVASHPDVPVQDRLKNFVWG
;
A
#
# COMPACT_ATOMS: atom_id res chain seq x y z
N VAL A 1 13.63 3.01 -1.97
CA VAL A 1 13.59 1.93 -0.95
C VAL A 1 12.61 0.89 -1.46
N PRO A 2 13.06 -0.32 -1.79
CA PRO A 2 12.17 -1.38 -2.26
C PRO A 2 11.18 -1.75 -1.16
N VAL A 3 9.94 -2.04 -1.54
CA VAL A 3 8.88 -2.52 -0.66
C VAL A 3 8.22 -3.74 -1.31
N GLN A 4 7.96 -4.74 -0.48
CA GLN A 4 7.34 -6.00 -0.86
C GLN A 4 6.22 -6.29 0.13
N VAL A 5 5.05 -6.67 -0.39
CA VAL A 5 3.89 -7.03 0.42
C VAL A 5 3.36 -8.36 -0.08
N GLU A 6 3.28 -9.33 0.83
CA GLU A 6 2.62 -10.60 0.58
C GLU A 6 1.15 -10.51 1.00
N VAL A 7 0.25 -10.90 0.11
CA VAL A 7 -1.20 -10.84 0.34
C VAL A 7 -1.83 -12.20 0.10
N VAL A 8 -2.69 -12.62 1.03
CA VAL A 8 -3.56 -13.78 0.88
C VAL A 8 -4.87 -13.31 0.25
N LEU A 9 -5.11 -13.68 -1.01
CA LEU A 9 -6.29 -13.23 -1.77
C LEU A 9 -7.49 -14.17 -1.68
N GLY A 10 -7.29 -15.41 -1.22
CA GLY A 10 -8.35 -16.43 -1.25
C GLY A 10 -8.79 -16.68 -2.69
N ASP A 11 -10.08 -16.48 -2.96
CA ASP A 11 -10.70 -16.67 -4.28
C ASP A 11 -10.65 -15.42 -5.18
N LEU A 12 -10.06 -14.31 -4.70
CA LEU A 12 -9.89 -13.10 -5.51
C LEU A 12 -8.67 -13.21 -6.42
N ASP A 13 -8.81 -12.70 -7.64
CA ASP A 13 -7.66 -12.54 -8.54
C ASP A 13 -6.83 -11.30 -8.16
N PRO A 14 -5.51 -11.31 -8.41
CA PRO A 14 -4.65 -10.15 -8.13
C PRO A 14 -5.07 -8.87 -8.85
N GLU A 15 -5.84 -8.98 -9.93
CA GLU A 15 -6.36 -7.86 -10.72
C GLU A 15 -7.59 -7.19 -10.06
N ASP A 16 -8.32 -7.92 -9.20
CA ASP A 16 -9.47 -7.41 -8.45
C ASP A 16 -9.09 -6.65 -7.17
N VAL A 17 -7.79 -6.48 -6.92
CA VAL A 17 -7.27 -5.78 -5.75
C VAL A 17 -6.21 -4.78 -6.13
N THR A 18 -6.13 -3.70 -5.36
CA THR A 18 -5.01 -2.76 -5.38
C THR A 18 -4.34 -2.80 -4.02
N VAL A 19 -3.04 -3.12 -4.01
CA VAL A 19 -2.23 -3.05 -2.80
C VAL A 19 -1.55 -1.69 -2.78
N GLU A 20 -1.84 -0.89 -1.76
CA GLU A 20 -1.35 0.47 -1.62
C GLU A 20 -0.41 0.57 -0.42
N VAL A 21 0.67 1.33 -0.57
CA VAL A 21 1.56 1.73 0.53
C VAL A 21 1.44 3.22 0.73
N TYR A 22 0.94 3.62 1.89
CA TYR A 22 0.96 4.99 2.35
C TYR A 22 2.27 5.26 3.08
N HIS A 23 3.04 6.25 2.62
CA HIS A 23 4.37 6.52 3.15
C HIS A 23 4.67 8.00 3.25
N GLY A 24 5.46 8.41 4.24
CA GLY A 24 5.72 9.82 4.46
C GLY A 24 6.51 10.12 5.72
N ARG A 25 6.78 11.41 5.92
CA ARG A 25 7.46 11.89 7.12
C ARG A 25 6.52 11.83 8.31
N LEU A 26 7.06 11.43 9.45
CA LEU A 26 6.36 11.53 10.72
C LEU A 26 6.71 12.87 11.39
N ASN A 27 5.73 13.53 12.00
CA ASN A 27 5.97 14.67 12.88
C ASN A 27 6.53 14.22 14.24
N SER A 28 6.81 15.17 15.12
CA SER A 28 7.34 14.90 16.47
C SER A 28 6.39 14.05 17.34
N VAL A 29 5.10 14.01 17.00
CA VAL A 29 4.06 13.25 17.70
C VAL A 29 3.83 11.87 17.05
N GLY A 30 4.52 11.56 15.95
CA GLY A 30 4.43 10.27 15.27
C GLY A 30 3.37 10.19 14.17
N GLU A 31 2.69 11.29 13.84
CA GLU A 31 1.68 11.31 12.77
C GLU A 31 2.33 11.56 11.41
N MET A 32 1.79 10.93 10.37
CA MET A 32 2.30 11.11 9.02
C MET A 32 1.78 12.42 8.40
N VAL A 33 2.70 13.34 8.13
CA VAL A 33 2.41 14.64 7.50
C VAL A 33 2.78 14.57 6.03
N ASN A 34 1.85 14.93 5.14
CA ASN A 34 2.00 14.86 3.67
C ASN A 34 2.39 13.47 3.15
N GLY A 35 1.75 12.42 3.66
CA GLY A 35 1.98 11.07 3.15
C GLY A 35 1.52 10.94 1.69
N LYS A 36 2.23 10.10 0.95
CA LYS A 36 1.93 9.74 -0.44
C LYS A 36 1.45 8.30 -0.48
N VAL A 37 0.58 8.02 -1.43
CA VAL A 37 0.16 6.65 -1.74
C VAL A 37 0.99 6.14 -2.91
N LEU A 38 1.49 4.92 -2.78
CA LEU A 38 2.17 4.16 -3.82
C LEU A 38 1.38 2.88 -4.07
N ASP A 39 0.85 2.74 -5.28
CA ASP A 39 0.21 1.50 -5.71
C ASP A 39 1.33 0.48 -6.04
N LEU A 40 1.26 -0.71 -5.44
CA LEU A 40 2.21 -1.79 -5.69
C LEU A 40 1.74 -2.63 -6.88
N ALA A 41 2.69 -3.03 -7.72
CA ALA A 41 2.41 -3.90 -8.85
C ALA A 41 2.42 -5.36 -8.38
N PHE A 42 1.45 -6.14 -8.83
CA PHE A 42 1.53 -7.59 -8.70
C PHE A 42 2.74 -8.10 -9.50
N THR A 43 3.63 -8.85 -8.86
CA THR A 43 4.78 -9.45 -9.54
C THR A 43 4.56 -10.93 -9.81
N ARG A 44 4.18 -11.72 -8.80
CA ARG A 44 4.08 -13.18 -8.91
C ARG A 44 3.27 -13.81 -7.78
N LYS A 45 2.75 -15.01 -8.03
CA LYS A 45 2.30 -15.92 -6.97
C LYS A 45 3.51 -16.61 -6.33
N LEU A 46 3.50 -16.74 -5.01
CA LEU A 46 4.51 -17.42 -4.20
C LEU A 46 4.14 -18.90 -4.01
N ALA A 47 5.13 -19.73 -3.67
CA ALA A 47 4.95 -21.18 -3.52
C ALA A 47 3.96 -21.56 -2.38
N ASN A 48 3.75 -20.66 -1.42
CA ASN A 48 2.79 -20.80 -0.32
C ASN A 48 1.35 -20.39 -0.70
N GLY A 49 1.09 -20.03 -1.96
CA GLY A 49 -0.22 -19.59 -2.44
C GLY A 49 -0.50 -18.10 -2.22
N HIS A 50 0.43 -17.33 -1.63
CA HIS A 50 0.30 -15.88 -1.50
C HIS A 50 0.60 -15.17 -2.80
N SER A 51 0.09 -13.95 -2.96
CA SER A 51 0.45 -13.06 -4.07
C SER A 51 1.44 -12.01 -3.59
N LEU A 52 2.53 -11.83 -4.34
CA LEU A 52 3.56 -10.84 -4.04
C LEU A 52 3.32 -9.57 -4.86
N PHE A 53 3.24 -8.45 -4.14
CA PHE A 53 3.16 -7.11 -4.70
C PHE A 53 4.41 -6.31 -4.36
N GLU A 54 4.99 -5.63 -5.34
CA GLU A 54 6.27 -4.94 -5.20
C GLU A 54 6.21 -3.50 -5.72
N GLY A 55 7.06 -2.66 -5.13
CA GLY A 55 7.21 -1.26 -5.53
C GLY A 55 8.45 -0.64 -4.92
N SER A 56 8.66 0.66 -5.14
CA SER A 56 9.79 1.39 -4.57
C SER A 56 9.38 2.77 -4.12
N ILE A 57 9.62 3.04 -2.83
CA ILE A 57 9.40 4.35 -2.22
C ILE A 57 10.58 5.26 -2.56
N GLN A 58 10.31 6.42 -3.16
CA GLN A 58 11.30 7.47 -3.33
C GLN A 58 11.49 8.24 -2.01
N CYS A 59 12.44 7.81 -1.19
CA CYS A 59 12.84 8.56 0.00
C CYS A 59 13.72 9.74 -0.42
N GLN A 60 13.09 10.89 -0.65
CA GLN A 60 13.79 12.10 -1.11
C GLN A 60 14.46 12.89 0.03
N VAL A 61 14.25 12.50 1.29
CA VAL A 61 14.65 13.34 2.42
C VAL A 61 14.96 12.50 3.67
N SER A 62 16.03 12.85 4.39
CA SER A 62 16.44 12.21 5.65
C SER A 62 15.53 12.61 6.82
N GLY A 63 15.24 11.69 7.74
CA GLY A 63 14.38 11.92 8.91
C GLY A 63 13.55 10.70 9.31
N ARG A 64 12.67 10.85 10.31
CA ARG A 64 11.75 9.79 10.74
C ARG A 64 10.67 9.58 9.68
N PHE A 65 10.57 8.37 9.18
CA PHE A 65 9.71 8.00 8.06
C PHE A 65 8.82 6.84 8.47
N GLY A 66 7.53 6.92 8.13
CA GLY A 66 6.55 5.87 8.37
C GLY A 66 6.04 5.30 7.06
N PHE A 67 5.60 4.05 7.10
CA PHE A 67 4.88 3.41 6.00
C PHE A 67 3.78 2.51 6.58
N ALA A 68 2.68 2.41 5.86
CA ALA A 68 1.58 1.49 6.13
C ALA A 68 1.08 0.91 4.80
N ALA A 69 0.85 -0.39 4.76
CA ALA A 69 0.27 -1.06 3.59
C ALA A 69 -1.22 -1.34 3.83
N ARG A 70 -2.03 -1.25 2.78
CA ARG A 70 -3.43 -1.67 2.78
C ARG A 70 -3.79 -2.39 1.48
N VAL A 71 -4.80 -3.25 1.55
CA VAL A 71 -5.40 -3.90 0.38
C VAL A 71 -6.78 -3.29 0.17
N VAL A 72 -7.05 -2.83 -1.04
CA VAL A 72 -8.32 -2.22 -1.45
C VAL A 72 -8.92 -3.08 -2.56
N ALA A 73 -10.19 -3.42 -2.46
CA ALA A 73 -10.89 -4.08 -3.57
C ALA A 73 -10.99 -3.10 -4.74
N SER A 74 -10.60 -3.55 -5.93
CA SER A 74 -10.61 -2.78 -7.16
C SER A 74 -11.34 -3.58 -8.21
N HIS A 75 -12.63 -3.31 -8.41
CA HIS A 75 -13.41 -3.95 -9.47
C HIS A 75 -13.71 -2.93 -10.57
N PRO A 76 -13.55 -3.27 -11.87
CA PRO A 76 -13.73 -2.31 -12.98
C PRO A 76 -15.09 -1.61 -13.00
N ASP A 77 -16.13 -2.30 -12.53
CA ASP A 77 -17.52 -1.80 -12.51
C ASP A 77 -17.88 -1.04 -11.23
N VAL A 78 -16.99 -1.02 -10.23
CA VAL A 78 -17.19 -0.26 -8.99
C VAL A 78 -16.20 0.90 -8.98
N PRO A 79 -16.62 2.12 -9.35
CA PRO A 79 -15.83 3.29 -9.04
C PRO A 79 -15.77 3.39 -7.52
N VAL A 80 -14.65 2.97 -6.92
CA VAL A 80 -14.35 3.20 -5.51
C VAL A 80 -14.13 4.70 -5.34
N GLN A 81 -15.25 5.43 -5.21
CA GLN A 81 -15.30 6.89 -5.18
C GLN A 81 -14.65 7.49 -3.93
N ASP A 82 -14.33 6.67 -2.93
CA ASP A 82 -13.59 7.08 -1.74
C ASP A 82 -12.35 6.22 -1.57
N ARG A 83 -11.22 6.66 -2.15
CA ARG A 83 -9.87 6.29 -1.66
C ARG A 83 -9.68 6.89 -0.25
N LEU A 84 -10.46 6.40 0.73
CA LEU A 84 -10.63 6.94 2.08
C LEU A 84 -9.34 7.56 2.60
N LYS A 85 -9.35 8.89 2.67
CA LYS A 85 -8.32 9.74 3.30
C LYS A 85 -8.46 9.79 4.82
N ASN A 86 -8.97 8.71 5.42
CA ASN A 86 -9.16 8.64 6.88
C ASN A 86 -8.14 7.65 7.45
N PHE A 87 -6.88 8.07 7.48
CA PHE A 87 -5.88 7.48 8.36
C PHE A 87 -5.76 8.37 9.59
N VAL A 88 -6.36 7.95 10.69
CA VAL A 88 -6.05 8.49 12.01
C VAL A 88 -4.97 7.59 12.60
N TRP A 89 -3.74 8.08 12.70
CA TRP A 89 -2.69 7.40 13.45
C TRP A 89 -2.92 7.70 14.93
N GLY A 90 -2.96 6.65 15.76
CA GLY A 90 -2.97 6.72 17.22
C GLY A 90 -1.73 6.07 17.80
#